data_AF-A0A832M3R7-F1
#
_entry.id   AF-A0A832M3R7-F1
#
_cell.length_a   1.000
_cell.length_b   1.000
_cell.length_c   1.000
_cell.angle_alpha   90.00
_cell.angle_beta   90.00
_cell.angle_gamma   90.00
#
_symmetry.space_group_name_H-M   'P 1'
#
loop_
_entity.id
_entity.type
_entity.pdbx_description
1 polymer ?
#
loop_
_entity_poly.entity_id
_entity_poly.type
_entity_poly.pdbx_seq_one_letter_code
_entity_poly.pdbx_strand_id
1 'polypeptide(L)'
;MVNNRIRTPEAPAIQPEDDEEASYVDYYYDKPGDLPGTLDIDPDAPPPVIILIDYNDEKAIRQELETPEACIPFLDSESVSWVDVKGLGSEDVLKRLGNVFNLHPL
;
A
#
# COMPACT_ATOMS: atom_id res chain seq x y z
N MET A 1 19.89 -62.88 28.28
CA MET A 1 18.72 -62.04 27.97
C MET A 1 18.53 -61.05 29.10
N VAL A 2 18.55 -59.75 28.78
CA VAL A 2 17.69 -58.65 29.29
C VAL A 2 18.44 -57.35 28.99
N ASN A 3 17.73 -56.43 28.34
CA ASN A 3 18.21 -55.33 27.52
C ASN A 3 18.78 -54.14 28.29
N ASN A 4 19.83 -53.56 27.70
CA ASN A 4 20.32 -52.20 27.91
C ASN A 4 19.35 -51.18 27.27
N ARG A 5 18.89 -50.15 28.02
CA ARG A 5 18.60 -48.80 27.49
C ARG A 5 18.72 -47.76 28.61
N ILE A 6 19.66 -46.85 28.43
CA ILE A 6 19.83 -45.61 29.19
C ILE A 6 18.58 -44.75 28.96
N ARG A 7 17.97 -44.25 30.05
CA ARG A 7 16.85 -43.30 29.98
C ARG A 7 17.41 -41.92 29.61
N THR A 8 17.01 -41.38 28.47
CA THR A 8 17.22 -39.97 28.11
C THR A 8 16.30 -39.11 29.00
N PRO A 9 16.76 -37.99 29.58
CA PRO A 9 15.87 -37.06 30.26
C PRO A 9 14.93 -36.41 29.24
N GLU A 10 13.63 -36.38 29.53
CA GLU A 10 12.65 -35.63 28.75
C GLU A 10 13.01 -34.14 28.82
N ALA A 11 13.13 -33.51 27.65
CA ALA A 11 13.21 -32.06 27.56
C ALA A 11 11.87 -31.47 28.05
N PRO A 12 11.88 -30.37 28.83
CA PRO A 12 10.65 -29.75 29.27
C PRO A 12 9.86 -29.28 28.04
N ALA A 13 8.56 -29.52 28.05
CA ALA A 13 7.64 -28.94 27.08
C ALA A 13 7.74 -27.41 27.20
N ILE A 14 8.25 -26.77 26.16
CA ILE A 14 8.22 -25.31 26.03
C ILE A 14 6.75 -24.95 25.84
N GLN A 15 6.11 -24.45 26.90
CA GLN A 15 4.86 -23.74 26.77
C GLN A 15 5.17 -22.47 25.99
N PRO A 16 4.44 -22.13 24.91
CA PRO A 16 4.66 -20.86 24.24
C PRO A 16 4.34 -19.77 25.26
N GLU A 17 5.40 -19.10 25.70
CA GLU A 17 5.33 -17.95 26.57
C GLU A 17 4.80 -16.80 25.71
N ASP A 18 3.73 -16.15 26.20
CA ASP A 18 3.01 -15.08 25.54
C ASP A 18 3.95 -13.99 25.00
N ASP A 19 4.18 -13.97 23.68
CA ASP A 19 4.74 -12.83 22.95
C ASP A 19 3.65 -11.73 22.82
N GLU A 20 3.22 -11.19 23.96
CA GLU A 20 2.16 -10.16 24.06
C GLU A 20 2.60 -8.76 23.59
N GLU A 21 3.81 -8.60 23.02
CA GLU A 21 4.36 -7.28 22.64
C GLU A 21 4.83 -7.18 21.17
N ALA A 22 4.54 -8.17 20.32
CA ALA A 22 5.04 -8.24 18.93
C ALA A 22 4.02 -7.95 17.81
N SER A 23 2.83 -7.40 18.10
CA SER A 23 1.79 -7.21 17.06
C SER A 23 1.37 -5.75 16.80
N TYR A 24 2.12 -4.74 17.26
CA TYR A 24 1.71 -3.33 17.11
C TYR A 24 1.77 -2.76 15.68
N VAL A 25 2.07 -3.59 14.70
CA VAL A 25 2.01 -3.27 13.27
C VAL A 25 1.20 -4.37 12.60
N ASP A 26 -0.11 -4.13 12.50
CA ASP A 26 -0.99 -4.90 11.64
C ASP A 26 -0.61 -4.56 10.18
N TYR A 27 0.42 -5.24 9.68
CA TYR A 27 0.86 -5.08 8.30
C TYR A 27 -0.22 -5.68 7.40
N TYR A 28 -0.71 -4.87 6.46
CA TYR A 28 -1.54 -5.36 5.36
C TYR A 28 -0.68 -6.27 4.47
N TYR A 29 -0.72 -7.58 4.77
CA TYR A 29 -0.13 -8.60 3.92
C TYR A 29 -1.14 -9.05 2.88
N ASP A 30 -0.69 -9.20 1.64
CA ASP A 30 -1.43 -9.91 0.62
C ASP A 30 -1.75 -11.33 1.09
N LYS A 31 -2.94 -11.83 0.74
CA LYS A 31 -3.32 -13.20 1.09
C LYS A 31 -2.53 -14.17 0.20
N PRO A 32 -2.12 -15.34 0.74
CA PRO A 32 -1.47 -16.36 -0.07
C PRO A 32 -2.32 -16.72 -1.30
N GLY A 33 -1.78 -16.47 -2.49
CA GLY A 33 -2.45 -16.73 -3.77
C GLY A 33 -2.98 -15.48 -4.48
N ASP A 34 -2.89 -14.30 -3.88
CA ASP A 34 -3.22 -13.05 -4.56
C ASP A 34 -2.29 -12.82 -5.76
N LEU A 35 -2.86 -12.29 -6.84
CA LEU A 35 -2.08 -11.96 -8.03
C LEU A 35 -1.22 -10.73 -7.73
N PRO A 36 0.05 -10.70 -8.17
CA PRO A 36 0.86 -9.51 -8.07
C PRO A 36 0.14 -8.31 -8.69
N GLY A 37 0.09 -7.19 -7.95
CA GLY A 37 -0.51 -5.94 -8.42
C GLY A 37 -2.02 -5.88 -8.22
N THR A 38 -2.56 -6.79 -7.41
CA THR A 38 -3.92 -6.67 -6.89
C THR A 38 -3.96 -5.49 -5.92
N LEU A 39 -4.95 -4.62 -6.09
CA LEU A 39 -5.22 -3.53 -5.15
C LEU A 39 -6.17 -4.06 -4.07
N ASP A 40 -5.70 -4.18 -2.83
CA ASP A 40 -6.55 -4.44 -1.67
C ASP A 40 -6.97 -3.08 -1.06
N ILE A 41 -8.25 -2.72 -1.23
CA ILE A 41 -8.78 -1.42 -0.82
C ILE A 41 -9.68 -1.64 0.38
N ASP A 42 -9.37 -0.93 1.47
CA ASP A 42 -10.20 -0.89 2.66
C ASP A 42 -11.62 -0.42 2.28
N PRO A 43 -12.68 -1.20 2.59
CA PRO A 43 -14.06 -0.85 2.27
C PRO A 43 -14.53 0.46 2.91
N ASP A 44 -13.90 0.89 4.01
CA ASP A 44 -14.20 2.15 4.71
C ASP A 44 -13.31 3.31 4.24
N ALA A 45 -12.39 3.07 3.30
CA ALA A 45 -11.53 4.12 2.76
C ALA A 45 -12.38 5.22 2.07
N PRO A 46 -12.09 6.50 2.33
CA PRO A 46 -12.83 7.59 1.69
C PRO A 46 -12.55 7.63 0.19
N PRO A 47 -13.50 8.15 -0.61
CA PRO A 47 -13.32 8.30 -2.05
C PRO A 47 -12.14 9.24 -2.35
N PRO A 48 -11.40 9.01 -3.44
CA PRO A 48 -10.26 9.85 -3.78
C PRO A 48 -10.63 11.29 -4.10
N VAL A 49 -9.83 12.21 -3.58
CA VAL A 49 -9.81 13.64 -3.95
C VAL A 49 -8.43 13.96 -4.48
N ILE A 50 -8.37 14.44 -5.72
CA ILE A 50 -7.11 14.72 -6.42
C ILE A 50 -6.86 16.21 -6.38
N ILE A 51 -5.78 16.62 -5.74
CA ILE A 51 -5.35 18.02 -5.68
C ILE A 51 -4.07 18.16 -6.50
N LEU A 52 -4.11 19.06 -7.48
CA LEU A 52 -2.94 19.50 -8.21
C LEU A 52 -2.39 20.79 -7.61
N ILE A 53 -1.08 20.81 -7.39
CA ILE A 53 -0.30 22.03 -7.18
C ILE A 53 0.71 22.12 -8.31
N ASP A 54 0.64 23.15 -9.13
CA ASP A 54 1.55 23.35 -10.26
C ASP A 54 2.23 24.72 -10.15
N TYR A 55 3.56 24.75 -10.23
CA TYR A 55 4.31 25.98 -10.01
C TYR A 55 5.61 26.08 -10.80
N ASN A 56 6.05 27.31 -11.02
CA ASN A 56 7.37 27.68 -11.54
C ASN A 56 7.77 29.06 -10.96
N ASP A 57 8.78 29.70 -11.54
CA ASP A 57 9.28 31.00 -11.07
C ASP A 57 8.28 32.16 -11.22
N GLU A 58 7.26 32.01 -12.07
CA GLU A 58 6.31 33.08 -12.42
C GLU A 58 4.91 32.88 -11.81
N LYS A 59 4.47 31.63 -11.64
CA LYS A 59 3.11 31.30 -11.20
C LYS A 59 3.09 30.07 -10.29
N ALA A 60 2.10 30.03 -9.42
CA ALA A 60 1.72 28.84 -8.66
C ALA A 60 0.20 28.73 -8.62
N ILE A 61 -0.33 27.56 -8.97
CA ILE A 61 -1.76 27.26 -8.90
C ILE A 61 -2.00 26.06 -7.99
N ARG A 62 -3.17 26.05 -7.35
CA ARG A 62 -3.69 24.91 -6.61
C ARG A 62 -5.14 24.70 -7.00
N GLN A 63 -5.49 23.50 -7.46
CA GLN A 63 -6.85 23.18 -7.84
C GLN A 63 -7.18 21.71 -7.55
N GLU A 64 -8.45 21.45 -7.32
CA GLU A 64 -8.98 20.09 -7.28
C GLU A 64 -9.28 19.64 -8.71
N LEU A 65 -8.94 18.40 -9.03
CA LEU A 65 -9.19 17.78 -10.31
C LEU A 65 -10.34 16.78 -10.20
N GLU A 66 -11.30 16.89 -11.10
CA GLU A 66 -12.47 16.00 -11.12
C GLU A 66 -12.12 14.58 -11.61
N THR A 67 -11.06 14.44 -12.41
CA THR A 67 -10.65 13.15 -12.99
C THR A 67 -9.13 12.98 -13.01
N PRO A 68 -8.61 11.74 -12.96
CA PRO A 68 -7.19 11.44 -13.15
C PRO A 68 -6.60 12.00 -14.45
N GLU A 69 -7.35 11.95 -15.55
CA GLU A 69 -6.89 12.38 -16.87
C GLU A 69 -6.66 13.90 -16.95
N ALA A 70 -7.24 14.67 -16.03
CA ALA A 70 -6.97 16.10 -15.93
C ALA A 70 -5.52 16.40 -15.49
N CYS A 71 -4.76 15.41 -15.02
CA CYS A 71 -3.32 15.53 -14.77
C CYS A 71 -2.47 15.54 -16.05
N ILE A 72 -2.97 14.99 -17.17
CA ILE A 72 -2.19 14.79 -18.42
C ILE A 72 -1.47 16.07 -18.89
N PRO A 73 -2.12 17.25 -18.94
CA PRO A 73 -1.45 18.47 -19.39
C PRO A 73 -0.25 18.90 -18.53
N PHE A 74 -0.13 18.36 -17.31
CA PHE A 74 0.90 18.70 -16.33
C PHE A 74 2.03 17.65 -16.25
N LEU A 75 1.95 16.57 -17.02
CA LEU A 75 3.00 15.53 -17.05
C LEU A 75 4.23 15.94 -17.85
N ASP A 76 4.02 16.74 -18.91
CA ASP A 76 5.05 17.18 -19.85
C ASP A 76 5.29 18.70 -19.79
N SER A 77 4.77 19.39 -18.76
CA SER A 77 4.96 20.84 -18.62
C SER A 77 6.37 21.18 -18.12
N GLU A 78 6.82 22.41 -18.40
CA GLU A 78 8.11 22.92 -17.88
C GLU A 78 8.02 23.33 -16.39
N SER A 79 6.85 23.23 -15.78
CA SER A 79 6.59 23.50 -14.36
C SER A 79 6.83 22.27 -13.49
N VAL A 80 6.99 22.50 -12.19
CA VAL A 80 6.95 21.42 -11.20
C VAL A 80 5.50 21.21 -10.78
N SER A 81 5.01 19.98 -10.98
CA SER A 81 3.65 19.60 -10.59
C SER A 81 3.68 18.57 -9.46
N TRP A 82 2.90 18.84 -8.41
CA TRP A 82 2.63 17.92 -7.31
C TRP A 82 1.16 17.50 -7.33
N VAL A 83 0.93 16.19 -7.39
CA VAL A 83 -0.40 15.60 -7.38
C VAL A 83 -0.58 14.88 -6.04
N ASP A 84 -1.46 15.41 -5.21
CA ASP A 84 -1.84 14.90 -3.89
C ASP A 84 -3.17 14.15 -4.02
N VAL A 85 -3.14 12.83 -3.82
CA VAL A 85 -4.32 11.95 -3.90
C VAL A 85 -4.71 11.57 -2.49
N LYS A 86 -5.82 12.13 -2.01
CA LYS A 86 -6.35 11.88 -0.67
C LYS A 86 -7.48 10.88 -0.71
N GLY A 87 -7.44 9.86 0.14
CA GLY A 87 -8.42 8.78 0.09
C GLY A 87 -8.15 7.86 -1.09
N LEU A 88 -8.19 6.56 -0.84
CA LEU A 88 -7.84 5.53 -1.82
C LEU A 88 -9.02 4.56 -2.05
N GLY A 89 -10.22 4.92 -1.61
CA GLY A 89 -11.44 4.09 -1.63
C GLY A 89 -12.06 3.87 -3.01
N SER A 90 -11.27 3.91 -4.09
CA SER A 90 -11.79 3.66 -5.44
C SER A 90 -10.72 3.03 -6.34
N GLU A 91 -10.88 1.74 -6.62
CA GLU A 91 -9.98 0.98 -7.49
C GLU A 91 -9.93 1.55 -8.92
N ASP A 92 -11.08 1.98 -9.45
CA ASP A 92 -11.18 2.59 -10.79
C ASP A 92 -10.29 3.83 -10.89
N VAL A 93 -10.39 4.73 -9.91
CA VAL A 93 -9.61 5.97 -9.90
C VAL A 93 -8.12 5.68 -9.76
N LEU A 94 -7.72 4.73 -8.90
CA LEU A 94 -6.32 4.36 -8.73
C LEU A 94 -5.73 3.71 -9.98
N LYS A 95 -6.47 2.82 -10.64
CA LYS A 95 -6.06 2.22 -11.92
C LYS A 95 -5.91 3.27 -13.01
N ARG A 96 -6.83 4.23 -13.09
CA ARG A 96 -6.76 5.32 -14.06
C ARG A 96 -5.60 6.27 -13.78
N LEU A 97 -5.33 6.59 -12.50
CA LEU A 97 -4.10 7.30 -12.12
C LEU A 97 -2.86 6.52 -12.56
N GLY A 98 -2.78 5.22 -12.25
CA GLY A 98 -1.69 4.36 -12.71
C GLY A 98 -1.47 4.44 -14.22
N ASN A 99 -2.55 4.39 -15.02
CA ASN A 99 -2.47 4.54 -16.47
C ASN A 99 -1.99 5.93 -16.91
N VAL A 100 -2.53 7.00 -16.31
CA VAL A 100 -2.15 8.40 -16.63
C VAL A 100 -0.67 8.63 -16.38
N PHE A 101 -0.14 8.13 -15.27
CA PHE A 101 1.26 8.28 -14.88
C PHE A 101 2.17 7.16 -15.42
N ASN A 102 1.62 6.23 -16.20
CA ASN A 102 2.30 5.03 -16.69
C ASN A 102 3.06 4.27 -15.57
N LEU A 103 2.41 4.15 -14.41
CA LEU A 103 2.93 3.41 -13.27
C LEU A 103 2.82 1.92 -13.56
N HIS A 104 3.89 1.20 -13.23
CA HIS A 104 3.84 -0.24 -13.23
C HIS A 104 2.84 -0.69 -12.14
N PRO A 105 2.01 -1.73 -12.38
CA PRO A 105 1.06 -2.22 -11.38
C PRO A 105 1.72 -2.93 -10.18
N LEU A 106 3.05 -2.96 -10.10
CA LEU A 106 3.89 -3.52 -9.03
C LEU A 106 4.93 -2.50 -8.61
#